data_AF-A0A969QEP3-F1
#
_entry.id   AF-A0A969QEP3-F1
#
_cell.length_a   1.000
_cell.length_b   1.000
_cell.length_c   1.000
_cell.angle_alpha   90.00
_cell.angle_beta   90.00
_cell.angle_gamma   90.00
#
_symmetry.space_group_name_H-M   'P 1'
#
loop_
_entity.id
_entity.type
_entity.pdbx_description
1 polymer ?
#
loop_
_entity_poly.entity_id
_entity_poly.type
_entity_poly.pdbx_seq_one_letter_code
_entity_poly.pdbx_strand_id
1 'polypeptide(L)'
;MSNANDPIELLLNFSIASSPSGIETQEAQGQQNLVHSDALPIQGDWEVLKRWGVIQGEPIDKLFCSCTLPSDWKKVATNHSMWSNLLDSRGLIRASIFYKAAFYDRDAHFLATQRFGMAGVYQDVKDRLHGKHYKISDNGLNRTVFVGAPVRTGELEGKLVAVKNGKVYASTTSFQQAESRSASDVVLLTEKEFYGKWHNRDVSNYDFFKTIENLAKIECLEYLNRLPTDDSIWEDCFDFPGLDSLS
;
A
#
# COMPACT_ATOMS: atom_id res chain seq x y z
N MET A 1 -20.26 -29.39 -18.69
CA MET A 1 -19.25 -28.93 -19.67
C MET A 1 -20.01 -28.27 -20.82
N SER A 2 -20.15 -26.95 -20.84
CA SER A 2 -20.71 -26.27 -22.02
C SER A 2 -19.64 -26.26 -23.10
N ASN A 3 -19.98 -26.76 -24.29
CA ASN A 3 -19.15 -26.62 -25.46
C ASN A 3 -19.20 -25.15 -25.86
N ALA A 4 -18.05 -24.45 -25.84
CA ALA A 4 -17.91 -23.05 -26.22
C ALA A 4 -18.23 -22.74 -27.71
N ASN A 5 -18.99 -23.60 -28.39
CA ASN A 5 -19.30 -23.56 -29.82
C ASN A 5 -20.78 -23.88 -30.10
N ASP A 6 -21.70 -23.76 -29.14
CA ASP A 6 -23.13 -23.84 -29.48
C ASP A 6 -23.52 -22.58 -30.27
N PRO A 7 -23.88 -22.70 -31.57
CA PRO A 7 -24.24 -21.55 -32.40
C PRO A 7 -25.44 -20.76 -31.85
N ILE A 8 -26.30 -21.40 -31.05
CA ILE A 8 -27.42 -20.74 -30.38
C ILE A 8 -26.91 -19.80 -29.28
N GLU A 9 -25.92 -20.23 -28.49
CA GLU A 9 -25.30 -19.44 -27.42
C GLU A 9 -24.53 -18.24 -28.01
N LEU A 10 -23.85 -18.45 -29.14
CA LEU A 10 -23.18 -17.38 -29.88
C LEU A 10 -24.17 -16.32 -30.39
N LEU A 11 -25.28 -16.75 -31.00
CA LEU A 11 -26.36 -15.86 -31.48
C LEU A 11 -26.99 -15.07 -30.33
N LEU A 12 -27.23 -15.70 -29.19
CA LEU A 12 -27.76 -15.03 -27.99
C LEU A 12 -26.78 -13.95 -27.50
N ASN A 13 -25.49 -14.27 -27.43
CA ASN A 13 -24.45 -13.35 -26.97
C ASN A 13 -24.31 -12.12 -27.89
N PHE A 14 -24.39 -12.31 -29.21
CA PHE A 14 -24.42 -11.21 -30.18
C PHE A 14 -25.69 -10.35 -30.02
N SER A 15 -26.85 -10.97 -29.79
CA SER A 15 -28.11 -10.24 -29.57
C SER A 15 -28.07 -9.41 -28.28
N ILE A 16 -27.43 -9.92 -27.21
CA ILE A 16 -27.29 -9.17 -25.96
C ILE A 16 -26.30 -8.02 -26.14
N ALA A 17 -25.13 -8.25 -26.74
CA ALA A 17 -24.12 -7.20 -26.94
C ALA A 17 -24.56 -6.07 -27.88
N SER A 18 -25.54 -6.33 -28.76
CA SER A 18 -26.13 -5.32 -29.65
C SER A 18 -27.23 -4.48 -28.99
N SER A 19 -27.62 -4.80 -27.76
CA SER A 19 -28.56 -3.99 -26.97
C SER A 19 -27.82 -2.93 -26.14
N PRO A 20 -28.38 -1.70 -26.00
CA PRO A 20 -27.85 -0.73 -25.05
C PRO A 20 -27.78 -1.33 -23.64
N SER A 21 -26.60 -1.30 -23.00
CA SER A 21 -26.32 -1.88 -21.66
C SER A 21 -26.22 -3.42 -21.58
N GLY A 22 -26.28 -4.15 -22.70
CA GLY A 22 -26.22 -5.61 -22.68
C GLY A 22 -24.89 -6.18 -22.17
N ILE A 23 -23.76 -5.51 -22.48
CA ILE A 23 -22.44 -5.89 -21.98
C ILE A 23 -22.35 -5.65 -20.46
N GLU A 24 -22.83 -4.50 -19.98
CA GLU A 24 -22.83 -4.18 -18.54
C GLU A 24 -23.69 -5.18 -17.75
N THR A 25 -24.81 -5.63 -18.33
CA THR A 25 -25.66 -6.67 -17.74
C THR A 25 -24.94 -8.01 -17.66
N GLN A 26 -24.21 -8.40 -18.72
CA GLN A 26 -23.38 -9.62 -18.70
C GLN A 26 -22.25 -9.53 -17.66
N GLU A 27 -21.56 -8.40 -17.57
CA GLU A 27 -20.51 -8.16 -16.58
C GLU A 27 -21.05 -8.22 -15.15
N ALA A 28 -22.17 -7.55 -14.89
CA ALA A 28 -22.83 -7.60 -13.58
C ALA A 28 -23.27 -9.03 -13.22
N GLN A 29 -23.83 -9.79 -14.16
CA GLN A 29 -24.18 -11.18 -13.93
C GLN A 29 -22.93 -12.04 -13.65
N GLY A 30 -21.85 -11.81 -14.39
CA GLY A 30 -20.57 -12.49 -14.16
C GLY A 30 -19.99 -12.21 -12.78
N GLN A 31 -20.06 -10.96 -12.31
CA GLN A 31 -19.68 -10.57 -10.96
C GLN A 31 -20.54 -11.27 -9.89
N GLN A 32 -21.86 -11.31 -10.08
CA GLN A 32 -22.75 -12.03 -9.16
C GLN A 32 -22.42 -13.53 -9.10
N ASN A 33 -22.17 -14.15 -10.26
CA ASN A 33 -21.76 -15.56 -10.31
C ASN A 33 -20.43 -15.78 -9.57
N LEU A 34 -19.45 -14.89 -9.77
CA LEU A 34 -18.16 -14.97 -9.10
C LEU A 34 -18.29 -14.84 -7.58
N VAL A 35 -19.08 -13.90 -7.09
CA VAL A 35 -19.31 -13.65 -5.66
C VAL A 35 -19.87 -14.87 -4.94
N HIS A 36 -20.78 -15.61 -5.58
CA HIS A 36 -21.43 -16.79 -4.99
C HIS A 36 -20.71 -18.13 -5.28
N SER A 37 -19.58 -18.11 -5.97
CA SER A 37 -18.80 -19.30 -6.30
C SER A 37 -17.65 -19.55 -5.32
N ASP A 38 -16.99 -20.69 -5.44
CA ASP A 38 -15.70 -20.96 -4.78
C ASP A 38 -14.50 -20.67 -5.70
N ALA A 39 -14.69 -19.89 -6.75
CA ALA A 39 -13.64 -19.56 -7.71
C ALA A 39 -12.90 -18.26 -7.37
N LEU A 40 -11.60 -18.21 -7.64
CA LEU A 40 -10.78 -17.00 -7.66
C LEU A 40 -9.92 -16.94 -8.92
N PRO A 41 -9.58 -15.74 -9.42
CA PRO A 41 -8.72 -15.62 -10.59
C PRO A 41 -7.36 -16.29 -10.38
N ILE A 42 -6.83 -16.92 -11.41
CA ILE A 42 -5.49 -17.51 -11.41
C ILE A 42 -4.43 -16.41 -11.32
N GLN A 43 -4.66 -15.28 -11.98
CA GLN A 43 -3.75 -14.13 -11.98
C GLN A 43 -3.97 -13.25 -10.74
N GLY A 44 -2.93 -13.15 -9.89
CA GLY A 44 -2.92 -12.28 -8.73
C GLY A 44 -1.88 -12.69 -7.68
N ASP A 45 -1.85 -11.97 -6.57
CA ASP A 45 -0.86 -12.15 -5.48
C ASP A 45 -1.18 -13.35 -4.57
N TRP A 46 -1.22 -14.56 -5.12
CA TRP A 46 -1.61 -15.77 -4.39
C TRP A 46 -0.77 -16.05 -3.14
N GLU A 47 0.52 -15.71 -3.14
CA GLU A 47 1.39 -15.87 -1.98
C GLU A 47 1.00 -14.97 -0.80
N VAL A 48 0.29 -13.86 -1.05
CA VAL A 48 -0.30 -13.04 0.01
C VAL A 48 -1.55 -13.73 0.58
N LEU A 49 -2.45 -14.19 -0.29
CA LEU A 49 -3.69 -14.86 0.14
C LEU A 49 -3.42 -16.17 0.90
N LYS A 50 -2.44 -16.97 0.45
CA LYS A 50 -2.02 -18.22 1.14
C LYS A 50 -1.52 -17.96 2.55
N ARG A 51 -0.78 -16.87 2.77
CA ARG A 51 -0.33 -16.46 4.12
C ARG A 51 -1.49 -16.08 5.04
N TRP A 52 -2.64 -15.71 4.49
CA TRP A 52 -3.87 -15.48 5.26
C TRP A 52 -4.79 -16.70 5.32
N GLY A 53 -4.32 -17.87 4.89
CA GLY A 53 -5.06 -19.13 5.00
C GLY A 53 -6.00 -19.43 3.84
N VAL A 54 -5.99 -18.65 2.75
CA VAL A 54 -6.71 -19.02 1.53
C VAL A 54 -5.99 -20.18 0.86
N ILE A 55 -6.71 -21.26 0.58
CA ILE A 55 -6.16 -22.43 -0.11
C ILE A 55 -6.47 -22.31 -1.60
N GLN A 56 -5.44 -22.34 -2.43
CA GLN A 56 -5.57 -22.41 -3.89
C GLN A 56 -5.79 -23.85 -4.31
N GLY A 57 -6.87 -24.11 -5.05
CA GLY A 57 -7.21 -25.42 -5.60
C GLY A 57 -6.87 -25.54 -7.09
N GLU A 58 -7.46 -26.54 -7.73
CA GLU A 58 -7.22 -26.85 -9.14
C GLU A 58 -7.82 -25.79 -10.08
N PRO A 59 -7.21 -25.56 -11.26
CA PRO A 59 -7.80 -24.74 -12.32
C PRO A 59 -9.19 -25.25 -12.74
N ILE A 60 -10.17 -24.35 -12.76
CA ILE A 60 -11.52 -24.61 -13.28
C ILE A 60 -11.54 -24.33 -14.79
N ASP A 61 -10.93 -23.22 -15.20
CA ASP A 61 -10.72 -22.84 -16.59
C ASP A 61 -9.40 -22.04 -16.73
N LYS A 62 -9.23 -21.32 -17.84
CA LYS A 62 -8.02 -20.51 -18.10
C LYS A 62 -7.90 -19.27 -17.21
N LEU A 63 -9.00 -18.81 -16.62
CA LEU A 63 -9.07 -17.57 -15.84
C LEU A 63 -9.19 -17.85 -14.34
N PHE A 64 -9.84 -18.95 -13.95
CA PHE A 64 -10.19 -19.24 -12.57
C PHE A 64 -9.65 -20.59 -12.09
N CYS A 65 -9.32 -20.62 -10.80
CA CYS A 65 -9.11 -21.85 -10.04
C CYS A 65 -10.10 -21.91 -8.88
N SER A 66 -10.35 -23.13 -8.41
CA SER A 66 -11.09 -23.33 -7.16
C SER A 66 -10.28 -22.79 -5.98
N CYS A 67 -10.95 -22.39 -4.90
CA CYS A 67 -10.30 -21.96 -3.68
C CYS A 67 -11.12 -22.34 -2.46
N THR A 68 -10.46 -22.48 -1.32
CA THR A 68 -11.11 -22.56 -0.01
C THR A 68 -10.77 -21.29 0.76
N LEU A 69 -11.79 -20.50 1.06
CA LEU A 69 -11.64 -19.32 1.90
C LEU A 69 -11.62 -19.73 3.39
N PRO A 70 -10.90 -18.98 4.25
CA PRO A 70 -11.03 -19.15 5.69
C PRO A 70 -12.48 -18.95 6.17
N SER A 71 -12.78 -19.44 7.38
CA SER A 71 -14.12 -19.27 7.97
C SER A 71 -14.55 -17.81 7.95
N ASP A 72 -15.81 -17.57 7.58
CA ASP A 72 -16.48 -16.27 7.56
C ASP A 72 -15.89 -15.23 6.60
N TRP A 73 -14.90 -15.61 5.78
CA TRP A 73 -14.47 -14.81 4.64
C TRP A 73 -15.49 -14.90 3.52
N LYS A 74 -15.67 -13.80 2.77
CA LYS A 74 -16.65 -13.75 1.69
C LYS A 74 -16.25 -12.81 0.58
N LYS A 75 -16.69 -13.12 -0.63
CA LYS A 75 -16.68 -12.16 -1.74
C LYS A 75 -17.93 -11.28 -1.65
N VAL A 76 -17.80 -10.00 -2.00
CA VAL A 76 -18.90 -9.04 -2.03
C VAL A 76 -18.79 -8.20 -3.30
N ALA A 77 -19.90 -8.05 -4.01
CA ALA A 77 -19.98 -7.18 -5.18
C ALA A 77 -19.74 -5.71 -4.79
N THR A 78 -19.07 -4.95 -5.65
CA THR A 78 -18.99 -3.49 -5.53
C THR A 78 -20.05 -2.82 -6.40
N ASN A 79 -20.12 -1.48 -6.36
CA ASN A 79 -20.99 -0.70 -7.24
C ASN A 79 -20.57 -0.76 -8.73
N HIS A 80 -19.38 -1.27 -9.05
CA HIS A 80 -18.88 -1.40 -10.41
C HIS A 80 -19.10 -2.83 -10.92
N SER A 81 -19.67 -2.99 -12.13
CA SER A 81 -20.06 -4.29 -12.74
C SER A 81 -18.93 -5.33 -12.73
N MET A 82 -17.69 -4.93 -12.97
CA MET A 82 -16.53 -5.82 -13.04
C MET A 82 -15.76 -6.02 -11.72
N TRP A 83 -16.03 -5.28 -10.65
CA TRP A 83 -15.19 -5.31 -9.44
C TRP A 83 -15.90 -5.92 -8.24
N SER A 84 -15.24 -6.85 -7.56
CA SER A 84 -15.67 -7.41 -6.27
C SER A 84 -14.59 -7.23 -5.23
N ASN A 85 -14.94 -7.32 -3.94
CA ASN A 85 -13.99 -7.34 -2.83
C ASN A 85 -14.02 -8.71 -2.15
N LEU A 86 -12.85 -9.21 -1.77
CA LEU A 86 -12.71 -10.30 -0.80
C LEU A 86 -12.61 -9.69 0.60
N LEU A 87 -13.57 -10.01 1.46
CA LEU A 87 -13.60 -9.57 2.85
C LEU A 87 -13.21 -10.70 3.78
N ASP A 88 -12.47 -10.37 4.84
CA ASP A 88 -12.23 -11.29 5.95
C ASP A 88 -13.42 -11.38 6.92
N SER A 89 -13.27 -12.22 7.95
CA SER A 89 -14.27 -12.40 9.02
C SER A 89 -14.62 -11.12 9.80
N ARG A 90 -13.76 -10.10 9.74
CA ARG A 90 -13.95 -8.79 10.38
C ARG A 90 -14.56 -7.76 9.42
N GLY A 91 -14.82 -8.13 8.17
CA GLY A 91 -15.37 -7.26 7.14
C GLY A 91 -14.32 -6.40 6.43
N LEU A 92 -13.03 -6.71 6.58
CA LEU A 92 -11.93 -5.92 6.02
C LEU A 92 -11.58 -6.41 4.61
N ILE A 93 -11.31 -5.47 3.70
CA ILE A 93 -10.94 -5.80 2.33
C ILE A 93 -9.53 -6.39 2.31
N ARG A 94 -9.41 -7.61 1.79
CA ARG A 94 -8.16 -8.36 1.62
C ARG A 94 -7.71 -8.44 0.17
N ALA A 95 -8.63 -8.38 -0.77
CA ALA A 95 -8.30 -8.25 -2.17
C ALA A 95 -9.42 -7.54 -2.93
N SER A 96 -9.05 -6.81 -3.96
CA SER A 96 -9.97 -6.36 -5.00
C SER A 96 -9.84 -7.30 -6.19
N ILE A 97 -10.98 -7.81 -6.66
CA ILE A 97 -11.08 -8.82 -7.70
C ILE A 97 -11.73 -8.17 -8.92
N PHE A 98 -11.04 -8.21 -10.04
CA PHE A 98 -11.55 -7.79 -11.33
C PHE A 98 -12.01 -9.02 -12.12
N TYR A 99 -13.22 -8.95 -12.69
CA TYR A 99 -13.70 -9.91 -13.66
C TYR A 99 -14.53 -9.23 -14.74
N LYS A 100 -14.02 -9.32 -15.97
CA LYS A 100 -14.73 -8.95 -17.19
C LYS A 100 -15.37 -10.20 -17.79
N ALA A 101 -16.70 -10.27 -17.74
CA ALA A 101 -17.46 -11.44 -18.18
C ALA A 101 -17.91 -11.38 -19.66
N ALA A 102 -17.56 -10.31 -20.38
CA ALA A 102 -17.89 -10.16 -21.80
C ALA A 102 -17.36 -11.35 -22.62
N PHE A 103 -18.23 -12.00 -23.39
CA PHE A 103 -17.91 -13.27 -24.06
C PHE A 103 -16.75 -13.19 -25.06
N TYR A 104 -16.49 -12.01 -25.65
CA TYR A 104 -15.45 -11.79 -26.65
C TYR A 104 -14.11 -11.30 -26.06
N ASP A 105 -14.08 -10.88 -24.80
CA ASP A 105 -12.92 -10.30 -24.13
C ASP A 105 -13.00 -10.54 -22.61
N ARG A 106 -12.86 -11.82 -22.23
CA ARG A 106 -12.87 -12.22 -20.82
C ARG A 106 -11.49 -12.00 -20.21
N ASP A 107 -11.46 -11.38 -19.04
CA ASP A 107 -10.25 -11.21 -18.23
C ASP A 107 -10.60 -11.30 -16.75
N ALA A 108 -9.70 -11.85 -15.94
CA ALA A 108 -9.89 -11.95 -14.50
C ALA A 108 -8.54 -11.88 -13.78
N HIS A 109 -8.45 -11.00 -12.79
CA HIS A 109 -7.29 -10.90 -11.91
C HIS A 109 -7.69 -10.37 -10.54
N PHE A 110 -6.82 -10.46 -9.55
CA PHE A 110 -7.01 -9.79 -8.28
C PHE A 110 -5.73 -9.12 -7.78
N LEU A 111 -5.92 -8.10 -6.94
CA LEU A 111 -4.85 -7.39 -6.26
C LEU A 111 -5.06 -7.55 -4.75
N ALA A 112 -4.09 -8.16 -4.07
CA ALA A 112 -4.18 -8.30 -2.62
C ALA A 112 -3.90 -6.94 -1.95
N THR A 113 -4.73 -6.58 -0.98
CA THR A 113 -4.55 -5.35 -0.21
C THR A 113 -3.34 -5.52 0.71
N GLN A 114 -2.31 -4.70 0.54
CA GLN A 114 -1.19 -4.73 1.48
C GLN A 114 -1.71 -4.41 2.89
N ARG A 115 -1.43 -5.29 3.85
CA ARG A 115 -1.86 -5.08 5.23
C ARG A 115 -1.28 -3.80 5.80
N PHE A 116 0.00 -3.54 5.55
CA PHE A 116 0.67 -2.34 6.02
C PHE A 116 0.91 -1.37 4.88
N GLY A 117 0.35 -0.17 5.01
CA GLY A 117 0.62 0.95 4.12
C GLY A 117 1.57 1.93 4.80
N MET A 118 2.52 2.48 4.06
CA MET A 118 3.35 3.58 4.53
C MET A 118 3.04 4.83 3.72
N ALA A 119 2.74 5.93 4.41
CA ALA A 119 2.37 7.19 3.79
C ALA A 119 3.23 8.34 4.34
N GLY A 120 3.69 9.21 3.45
CA GLY A 120 4.32 10.47 3.83
C GLY A 120 3.26 11.48 4.25
N VAL A 121 3.44 12.12 5.39
CA VAL A 121 2.59 13.19 5.90
C VAL A 121 3.40 14.47 5.90
N TYR A 122 2.91 15.45 5.14
CA TYR A 122 3.46 16.80 5.14
C TYR A 122 2.80 17.60 6.25
N GLN A 123 3.63 18.26 7.04
CA GLN A 123 3.21 19.22 8.05
C GLN A 123 3.79 20.57 7.69
N ASP A 124 2.91 21.51 7.33
CA ASP A 124 3.33 22.89 7.15
C ASP A 124 3.56 23.51 8.53
N VAL A 125 4.79 23.97 8.78
CA VAL A 125 5.16 24.60 10.06
C VAL A 125 5.38 26.08 9.81
N LYS A 126 4.92 26.92 10.74
CA LYS A 126 5.24 28.35 10.72
C LYS A 126 6.77 28.52 10.70
N ASP A 127 7.24 29.59 10.04
CA ASP A 127 8.66 30.01 9.98
C ASP A 127 9.57 29.32 8.94
N ARG A 128 9.04 29.03 7.73
CA ARG A 128 9.81 28.49 6.57
C ARG A 128 10.43 27.11 6.79
N LEU A 129 9.93 26.35 7.77
CA LEU A 129 10.32 24.96 7.99
C LEU A 129 9.22 24.03 7.45
N HIS A 130 9.60 23.08 6.60
CA HIS A 130 8.73 22.01 6.15
C HIS A 130 8.92 20.79 7.05
N GLY A 131 7.86 20.32 7.68
CA GLY A 131 7.84 19.07 8.42
C GLY A 131 7.44 17.92 7.50
N LYS A 132 8.20 16.82 7.55
CA LYS A 132 7.81 15.56 6.92
C LYS A 132 8.01 14.42 7.91
N HIS A 133 6.98 13.63 8.11
CA HIS A 133 7.09 12.33 8.77
C HIS A 133 6.44 11.26 7.89
N TYR A 134 6.75 10.01 8.17
CA TYR A 134 6.02 8.89 7.62
C TYR A 134 5.20 8.25 8.73
N LYS A 135 4.05 7.72 8.35
CA LYS A 135 3.26 6.84 9.21
C LYS A 135 3.07 5.50 8.55
N ILE A 136 2.92 4.48 9.36
CA ILE A 136 2.53 3.13 8.93
C ILE A 136 1.14 2.89 9.47
N SER A 137 0.25 2.50 8.58
CA SER A 137 -1.11 2.11 8.90
C SER A 137 -1.26 0.60 8.73
N ASP A 138 -1.96 -0.04 9.67
CA ASP A 138 -2.57 -1.35 9.44
C ASP A 138 -3.90 -1.11 8.72
N ASN A 139 -3.91 -1.34 7.41
CA ASN A 139 -5.07 -1.21 6.55
C ASN A 139 -6.15 -2.25 6.90
N GLY A 140 -5.74 -3.40 7.46
CA GLY A 140 -6.67 -4.35 8.02
C GLY A 140 -7.41 -3.70 9.19
N LEU A 141 -6.70 -3.23 10.21
CA LEU A 141 -7.35 -2.68 11.41
C LEU A 141 -7.82 -1.22 11.26
N ASN A 142 -7.66 -0.63 10.07
CA ASN A 142 -7.92 0.79 9.80
C ASN A 142 -7.35 1.72 10.88
N ARG A 143 -6.11 1.47 11.33
CA ARG A 143 -5.45 2.27 12.35
C ARG A 143 -4.01 2.59 11.98
N THR A 144 -3.52 3.71 12.49
CA THR A 144 -2.08 3.98 12.48
C THR A 144 -1.44 3.04 13.49
N VAL A 145 -0.31 2.44 13.16
CA VAL A 145 0.45 1.55 14.05
C VAL A 145 1.81 2.11 14.41
N PHE A 146 2.31 3.07 13.62
CA PHE A 146 3.56 3.76 13.88
C PHE A 146 3.56 5.12 13.21
N VAL A 147 4.13 6.11 13.89
CA VAL A 147 4.43 7.42 13.33
C VAL A 147 5.92 7.66 13.55
N GLY A 148 6.67 7.73 12.46
CA GLY A 148 8.10 8.02 12.52
C GLY A 148 8.33 9.44 13.02
N ALA A 149 9.48 9.68 13.64
CA ALA A 149 9.81 11.01 14.13
C ALA A 149 9.81 12.03 12.99
N PRO A 150 9.20 13.22 13.20
CA PRO A 150 9.19 14.25 12.18
C PRO A 150 10.59 14.75 11.89
N VAL A 151 10.88 14.91 10.60
CA VAL A 151 12.05 15.64 10.14
C VAL A 151 11.60 17.00 9.69
N ARG A 152 12.19 18.05 10.26
CA ARG A 152 11.94 19.43 9.87
C ARG A 152 13.11 19.89 9.01
N THR A 153 12.84 20.47 7.86
CA THR A 153 13.85 21.06 6.98
C THR A 153 13.54 22.50 6.68
N GLY A 154 14.57 23.28 6.44
CA GLY A 154 14.42 24.60 5.85
C GLY A 154 15.70 25.40 5.95
N GLU A 155 15.54 26.70 5.92
CA GLU A 155 16.65 27.64 5.91
C GLU A 155 16.72 28.38 7.25
N LEU A 156 17.87 28.34 7.90
CA LEU A 156 18.18 29.12 9.09
C LEU A 156 19.38 30.00 8.77
N GLU A 157 19.19 31.33 8.77
CA GLU A 157 20.24 32.32 8.51
C GLU A 157 21.00 32.08 7.18
N GLY A 158 20.29 31.75 6.09
CA GLY A 158 20.93 31.45 4.81
C GLY A 158 21.45 30.02 4.67
N LYS A 159 21.27 29.16 5.67
CA LYS A 159 21.85 27.80 5.72
C LYS A 159 20.76 26.73 5.71
N LEU A 160 20.97 25.68 4.91
CA LEU A 160 20.10 24.50 4.94
C LEU A 160 20.34 23.70 6.22
N VAL A 161 19.26 23.48 6.96
CA VAL A 161 19.26 22.70 8.20
C VAL A 161 18.16 21.64 8.16
N ALA A 162 18.44 20.51 8.80
CA ALA A 162 17.44 19.49 9.11
C ALA A 162 17.46 19.16 10.61
N VAL A 163 16.29 18.94 11.20
CA VAL A 163 16.15 18.60 12.61
C VAL A 163 15.36 17.29 12.73
N LYS A 164 15.95 16.30 13.40
CA LYS A 164 15.31 15.01 13.74
C LYS A 164 15.72 14.59 15.14
N ASN A 165 14.76 14.22 16.00
CA ASN A 165 15.03 13.71 17.36
C ASN A 165 15.98 14.60 18.19
N GLY A 166 15.78 15.92 18.13
CA GLY A 166 16.63 16.89 18.83
C GLY A 166 18.01 17.12 18.23
N LYS A 167 18.42 16.33 17.22
CA LYS A 167 19.68 16.52 16.49
C LYS A 167 19.49 17.45 15.31
N VAL A 168 20.42 18.39 15.16
CA VAL A 168 20.50 19.30 14.01
C VAL A 168 21.58 18.80 13.07
N TYR A 169 21.21 18.63 11.80
CA TYR A 169 22.09 18.26 10.71
C TYR A 169 22.23 19.49 9.80
N ALA A 170 23.46 19.97 9.63
CA ALA A 170 23.74 21.15 8.82
C ALA A 170 24.88 20.87 7.85
N SER A 171 24.77 21.43 6.63
CA SER A 171 25.82 21.30 5.62
C SER A 171 27.07 22.12 6.00
N THR A 172 28.25 21.49 5.87
CA THR A 172 29.54 22.12 6.22
C THR A 172 30.03 23.14 5.18
N THR A 173 29.50 23.16 3.96
CA THR A 173 29.94 24.09 2.90
C THR A 173 29.65 25.57 3.20
N SER A 174 28.98 25.89 4.32
CA SER A 174 28.69 27.27 4.73
C SER A 174 28.79 27.50 6.25
N PHE A 175 29.42 26.59 6.99
CA PHE A 175 29.39 26.57 8.46
C PHE A 175 30.66 27.13 9.14
N GLN A 176 31.34 28.10 8.51
CA GLN A 176 32.54 28.68 9.15
C GLN A 176 32.25 29.64 10.33
N GLN A 177 31.00 30.01 10.59
CA GLN A 177 30.66 30.82 11.77
C GLN A 177 29.26 30.47 12.27
N ALA A 178 29.18 29.65 13.32
CA ALA A 178 28.01 29.52 14.18
C ALA A 178 28.52 29.19 15.59
N GLU A 179 29.19 30.18 16.20
CA GLU A 179 29.43 30.18 17.63
C GLU A 179 28.12 30.48 18.35
N SER A 180 27.92 29.81 19.49
CA SER A 180 26.93 30.14 20.54
C SER A 180 25.48 29.65 20.42
N ARG A 181 25.25 28.36 20.13
CA ARG A 181 24.18 27.59 20.82
C ARG A 181 24.72 26.18 21.13
N SER A 182 24.36 25.65 22.31
CA SER A 182 24.88 24.41 22.91
C SER A 182 25.30 23.34 21.89
N ALA A 183 26.62 23.21 21.70
CA ALA A 183 27.25 22.45 20.61
C ALA A 183 27.11 20.92 20.72
N SER A 184 26.40 20.40 21.72
CA SER A 184 26.24 18.95 21.93
C SER A 184 25.30 18.28 20.93
N ASP A 185 24.40 19.04 20.28
CA ASP A 185 23.29 18.48 19.51
C ASP A 185 23.37 18.74 18.00
N VAL A 186 24.44 19.41 17.54
CA VAL A 186 24.68 19.71 16.12
C VAL A 186 25.68 18.70 15.56
N VAL A 187 25.21 17.85 14.64
CA VAL A 187 26.07 16.91 13.91
C VAL A 187 26.47 17.58 12.60
N LEU A 188 27.71 18.06 12.55
CA LEU A 188 28.32 18.54 11.32
C LEU A 188 28.74 17.34 10.49
N LEU A 189 28.20 17.22 9.28
CA LEU A 189 28.56 16.17 8.32
C LEU A 189 29.23 16.84 7.13
N THR A 190 30.40 16.35 6.73
CA THR A 190 30.96 16.77 5.44
C THR A 190 29.98 16.39 4.33
N GLU A 191 29.98 17.14 3.24
CA GLU A 191 29.15 16.84 2.07
C GLU A 191 29.33 15.37 1.61
N LYS A 192 30.57 14.88 1.64
CA LYS A 192 30.92 13.48 1.33
C LYS A 192 30.39 12.47 2.36
N GLU A 193 30.37 12.77 3.65
CA GLU A 193 29.81 11.88 4.69
C GLU A 193 28.29 11.87 4.69
N PHE A 194 27.69 13.04 4.44
CA PHE A 194 26.25 13.22 4.27
C PHE A 194 25.75 12.43 3.07
N TYR A 195 26.38 12.59 1.90
CA TYR A 195 26.00 11.83 0.70
C TYR A 195 26.48 10.38 0.75
N GLY A 196 27.67 10.07 1.27
CA GLY A 196 28.25 8.72 1.23
C GLY A 196 27.55 7.67 2.08
N LYS A 197 26.87 8.08 3.16
CA LYS A 197 26.03 7.18 3.97
C LYS A 197 24.54 7.18 3.50
N TRP A 198 24.11 8.15 2.67
CA TRP A 198 22.66 8.47 2.49
C TRP A 198 22.23 8.74 1.03
N HIS A 199 23.15 8.67 0.04
CA HIS A 199 22.84 8.80 -1.39
C HIS A 199 23.78 8.00 -2.31
N ASN A 200 23.20 7.45 -3.39
CA ASN A 200 23.93 6.91 -4.54
C ASN A 200 24.34 8.08 -5.46
N ARG A 201 25.59 8.07 -5.93
CA ARG A 201 26.32 9.23 -6.47
C ARG A 201 25.55 9.95 -7.59
N ASP A 202 25.21 11.21 -7.33
CA ASP A 202 25.18 12.36 -8.25
C ASP A 202 24.02 13.32 -7.86
N VAL A 203 24.26 14.63 -8.04
CA VAL A 203 23.25 15.70 -8.31
C VAL A 203 22.85 16.67 -7.15
N SER A 204 22.28 17.81 -7.61
CA SER A 204 21.94 19.18 -7.15
C SER A 204 21.09 19.43 -5.86
N ASN A 205 20.79 20.71 -5.54
CA ASN A 205 19.91 21.16 -4.42
C ASN A 205 18.53 20.46 -4.31
N TYR A 206 18.03 19.84 -5.38
CA TYR A 206 16.84 18.98 -5.36
C TYR A 206 17.03 17.71 -4.50
N ASP A 207 18.27 17.25 -4.33
CA ASP A 207 18.63 16.00 -3.65
C ASP A 207 18.76 16.15 -2.12
N PHE A 208 18.85 17.37 -1.59
CA PHE A 208 18.79 17.62 -0.15
C PHE A 208 17.42 17.20 0.42
N PHE A 209 16.33 17.67 -0.20
CA PHE A 209 14.98 17.30 0.22
C PHE A 209 14.72 15.79 0.09
N LYS A 210 15.30 15.16 -0.93
CA LYS A 210 15.22 13.71 -1.16
C LYS A 210 15.99 12.90 -0.11
N THR A 211 17.15 13.39 0.32
CA THR A 211 17.94 12.78 1.40
C THR A 211 17.20 12.84 2.74
N ILE A 212 16.54 13.97 3.03
CA ILE A 212 15.72 14.11 4.23
C ILE A 212 14.42 13.30 4.17
N GLU A 213 13.81 13.20 2.99
CA GLU A 213 12.69 12.30 2.77
C GLU A 213 13.08 10.84 3.06
N ASN A 214 14.24 10.40 2.57
CA ASN A 214 14.77 9.07 2.86
C ASN A 214 14.98 8.86 4.36
N LEU A 215 15.41 9.89 5.08
CA LEU A 215 15.59 9.85 6.54
C LEU A 215 14.32 9.65 7.34
N ALA A 216 13.27 10.37 6.95
CA ALA A 216 11.95 10.21 7.55
C ALA A 216 11.40 8.80 7.24
N LYS A 217 11.77 8.25 6.09
CA LYS A 217 11.32 6.94 5.59
C LYS A 217 12.06 5.75 6.19
N ILE A 218 13.37 5.83 6.44
CA ILE A 218 14.19 4.68 6.92
C ILE A 218 13.63 4.06 8.19
N GLU A 219 13.29 4.89 9.18
CA GLU A 219 12.75 4.42 10.46
C GLU A 219 11.41 3.68 10.28
N CYS A 220 10.54 4.20 9.41
CA CYS A 220 9.30 3.52 9.06
C CYS A 220 9.55 2.23 8.28
N LEU A 221 10.51 2.19 7.34
CA LEU A 221 10.86 0.97 6.61
C LEU A 221 11.40 -0.11 7.55
N GLU A 222 12.27 0.26 8.49
CA GLU A 222 12.77 -0.66 9.50
C GLU A 222 11.66 -1.20 10.39
N TYR A 223 10.74 -0.35 10.83
CA TYR A 223 9.57 -0.78 11.60
C TYR A 223 8.70 -1.73 10.76
N LEU A 224 8.35 -1.33 9.53
CA LEU A 224 7.55 -2.10 8.58
C LEU A 224 8.13 -3.50 8.34
N ASN A 225 9.45 -3.62 8.20
CA ASN A 225 10.13 -4.89 7.97
C ASN A 225 10.14 -5.81 9.20
N ARG A 226 9.88 -5.29 10.41
CA ARG A 226 9.75 -6.08 11.64
C ARG A 226 8.32 -6.51 11.91
N LEU A 227 7.34 -5.95 11.19
CA LEU A 227 5.94 -6.27 11.40
C LEU A 227 5.65 -7.70 10.92
N PRO A 228 5.00 -8.55 11.76
CA PRO A 228 4.60 -9.87 11.31
C PRO A 228 3.71 -9.76 10.07
N THR A 229 3.99 -10.60 9.08
CA THR A 229 3.15 -10.71 7.87
C THR A 229 2.01 -11.71 8.04
N ASP A 230 2.03 -12.48 9.13
CA ASP A 230 1.02 -13.45 9.51
C ASP A 230 0.02 -12.81 10.47
N ASP A 231 -1.26 -12.83 10.08
CA ASP A 231 -2.34 -12.22 10.83
C ASP A 231 -2.60 -12.88 12.19
N SER A 232 -2.28 -14.18 12.33
CA SER A 232 -2.47 -14.94 13.58
C SER A 232 -1.60 -14.44 14.73
N ILE A 233 -0.47 -13.80 14.43
CA ILE A 233 0.47 -13.27 15.44
C ILE A 233 -0.04 -11.93 16.03
N TRP A 234 -0.95 -11.24 15.34
CA TRP A 234 -1.33 -9.88 15.71
C TRP A 234 -2.40 -9.77 16.78
N GLU A 235 -3.29 -10.76 16.90
CA GLU A 235 -4.34 -10.70 17.91
C GLU A 235 -3.76 -10.87 19.32
N ASP A 236 -2.60 -11.53 19.45
CA ASP A 236 -1.98 -11.86 20.74
C ASP A 236 -0.68 -11.09 21.07
N CYS A 237 0.11 -10.65 20.09
CA CYS A 237 1.52 -10.27 20.36
C CYS A 237 1.90 -8.78 20.26
N PHE A 238 1.05 -7.90 19.71
CA PHE A 238 1.40 -6.48 19.56
C PHE A 238 0.47 -5.60 20.37
N ASP A 239 0.86 -5.39 21.63
CA ASP A 239 0.46 -4.22 22.40
C ASP A 239 1.13 -3.01 21.71
N PHE A 240 0.34 -2.12 21.09
CA PHE A 240 0.88 -0.93 20.41
C PHE A 240 0.95 0.19 21.45
N PRO A 241 2.11 0.44 22.08
CA PRO A 241 2.17 1.38 23.18
C PRO A 241 2.08 2.81 22.58
N GLY A 242 1.05 3.56 22.96
CA GLY A 242 1.10 5.02 22.94
C GLY A 242 0.68 5.75 21.66
N LEU A 243 -0.50 5.45 21.10
CA LEU A 243 -1.16 6.37 20.15
C LEU A 243 -2.14 7.34 20.82
N ASP A 244 -2.56 7.07 22.06
CA ASP A 244 -3.50 7.93 22.80
C ASP A 244 -2.88 9.25 23.31
N SER A 245 -1.58 9.49 23.06
CA SER A 245 -0.86 10.67 23.56
C SER A 245 -0.45 11.69 22.48
N LEU A 246 -0.95 11.55 21.24
CA LEU A 246 -0.61 12.46 20.13
C LEU A 246 -1.82 13.22 19.55
N SER A 247 -2.95 13.27 20.27
CA SER A 247 -4.10 14.13 19.94
C SER A 247 -3.86 15.59 20.33
#